data_AF-A0A9N7G8N6-F1
#
_entry.id   AF-A0A9N7G8N6-F1
#
_cell.length_a   1.000
_cell.length_b   1.000
_cell.length_c   1.000
_cell.angle_alpha   90.00
_cell.angle_beta   90.00
_cell.angle_gamma   90.00
#
_symmetry.space_group_name_H-M   'P 1'
#
loop_
_entity.id
_entity.type
_entity.pdbx_description
1 polymer ?
#
loop_
_entity_poly.entity_id
_entity_poly.type
_entity_poly.pdbx_seq_one_letter_code
_entity_poly.pdbx_strand_id
1 'polypeptide(L)' 'MQINSNIKDSTYILAIGSQTKYRLSILNKIYGKYTRILLNKLKLSLGMKVAIVGCGSGESIDLIYKKIGKDGDYYVWI' A
#
# COMPACT_ATOMS: atom_id res chain seq x y z
N MET A 1 -5.62 5.48 -15.82
CA MET A 1 -6.21 4.13 -15.87
C MET A 1 -7.01 3.92 -14.59
N GLN A 2 -8.34 3.96 -14.66
CA GLN A 2 -9.23 3.73 -13.51
C GLN A 2 -9.29 2.22 -13.23
N ILE A 3 -8.92 1.80 -12.03
CA ILE A 3 -9.03 0.40 -11.60
C ILE A 3 -10.34 0.26 -10.82
N ASN A 4 -11.30 -0.48 -11.39
CA ASN A 4 -12.61 -0.76 -10.81
C ASN A 4 -12.47 -1.63 -9.54
N SER A 5 -12.98 -1.13 -8.42
CA SER A 5 -12.94 -1.75 -7.10
C SER A 5 -14.05 -2.77 -6.90
N ASN A 6 -13.82 -4.02 -7.30
CA ASN A 6 -14.69 -5.13 -6.92
C ASN A 6 -13.89 -6.42 -6.68
N ILE A 7 -12.94 -6.38 -5.74
CA ILE A 7 -12.14 -7.54 -5.35
C ILE A 7 -12.34 -7.79 -3.85
N LYS A 8 -13.22 -8.75 -3.55
CA LYS A 8 -13.31 -9.43 -2.26
C LYS A 8 -12.07 -10.30 -2.06
N ASP A 9 -11.53 -10.23 -0.85
CA ASP A 9 -10.52 -11.11 -0.27
C ASP A 9 -9.04 -10.92 -0.66
N SER A 10 -8.40 -10.12 0.20
CA SER A 10 -6.99 -10.17 0.61
C SER A 10 -5.89 -9.90 -0.44
N THR A 11 -5.12 -8.85 -0.15
CA THR A 11 -3.69 -8.69 -0.43
C THR A 11 -3.24 -8.51 -1.89
N TYR A 12 -2.62 -7.34 -2.13
CA TYR A 12 -1.90 -6.87 -3.32
C TYR A 12 -2.77 -6.44 -4.51
N ILE A 13 -2.85 -5.12 -4.72
CA ILE A 13 -3.58 -4.52 -5.86
C ILE A 13 -2.74 -4.56 -7.16
N LEU A 14 -1.57 -5.20 -7.13
CA LEU A 14 -0.85 -5.63 -8.32
C LEU A 14 -0.29 -7.05 -8.08
N ALA A 15 -0.75 -8.02 -8.89
CA ALA A 15 -0.17 -9.37 -8.89
C ALA A 15 1.30 -9.26 -9.31
N ILE A 16 2.22 -9.50 -8.37
CA ILE A 16 3.66 -9.48 -8.60
C ILE A 16 4.22 -10.90 -8.76
N GLY A 17 5.21 -11.07 -9.62
CA GLY A 17 5.94 -12.33 -9.75
C GLY A 17 6.72 -12.70 -8.48
N SER A 18 7.07 -14.00 -8.35
CA SER A 18 7.75 -14.57 -7.19
C SER A 18 9.07 -13.86 -6.85
N GLN A 19 9.83 -13.45 -7.87
CA GLN A 19 11.09 -12.71 -7.71
C GLN A 19 10.87 -11.32 -7.08
N THR A 20 9.85 -10.58 -7.51
CA THR A 20 9.50 -9.28 -6.94
C THR A 20 9.00 -9.45 -5.50
N LYS A 21 8.19 -10.49 -5.23
CA LYS A 21 7.74 -10.83 -3.87
C LYS A 21 8.94 -11.09 -2.94
N TYR A 22 9.94 -11.83 -3.40
CA TYR A 22 11.16 -12.09 -2.63
C TYR A 22 11.94 -10.79 -2.33
N ARG A 23 12.17 -9.94 -3.33
CA ARG A 23 12.84 -8.63 -3.14
C ARG A 23 12.10 -7.74 -2.14
N LEU A 24 10.78 -7.63 -2.27
CA LEU A 24 9.96 -6.86 -1.32
C LEU A 24 10.01 -7.45 0.10
N SER A 25 10.13 -8.77 0.24
CA SER A 25 10.28 -9.40 1.56
C SER A 25 11.60 -8.99 2.25
N ILE A 26 12.70 -8.86 1.50
CA ILE A 26 13.97 -8.38 2.03
C ILE A 26 13.84 -6.92 2.46
N LEU A 27 13.28 -6.07 1.60
CA LEU A 27 13.07 -4.66 1.91
C LEU A 27 12.18 -4.49 3.15
N ASN A 28 11.14 -5.32 3.29
CA ASN A 28 10.28 -5.30 4.47
C ASN A 28 11.01 -5.75 5.75
N LYS A 29 11.90 -6.75 5.67
CA LYS A 29 12.71 -7.17 6.81
C LYS A 29 13.63 -6.05 7.30
N ILE A 30 14.22 -5.28 6.39
CA ILE A 30 15.17 -4.21 6.72
C ILE A 30 14.42 -2.94 7.16
N TYR A 31 13.41 -2.52 6.41
CA TYR A 31 12.80 -1.19 6.56
C TYR A 31 11.39 -1.20 7.15
N GLY A 32 10.71 -2.35 7.22
CA GLY A 32 9.29 -2.43 7.58
C GLY A 32 8.95 -1.81 8.94
N LYS A 33 9.85 -1.93 9.93
CA LYS A 33 9.71 -1.26 11.24
C LYS A 33 9.62 0.26 11.07
N TYR A 34 10.51 0.85 10.30
CA TYR A 34 10.56 2.30 10.08
C TYR A 34 9.39 2.77 9.22
N THR A 35 9.00 1.99 8.21
CA THR A 35 7.79 2.25 7.42
C THR A 35 6.54 2.32 8.30
N ARG A 36 6.34 1.37 9.22
CA ARG A 36 5.21 1.38 10.17
C ARG A 36 5.25 2.60 11.10
N ILE A 37 6.43 2.94 11.64
CA ILE A 37 6.59 4.15 12.48
C ILE A 37 6.24 5.40 11.69
N LEU A 38 6.74 5.54 10.46
CA LEU A 38 6.45 6.68 9.59
C LEU A 38 4.95 6.77 9.30
N LEU A 39 4.32 5.69 8.83
CA LEU A 39 2.88 5.65 8.54
C LEU A 39 2.02 5.90 9.78
N ASN A 40 2.52 5.62 10.99
CA ASN A 40 1.85 5.95 12.24
C ASN A 40 1.98 7.43 12.63
N LYS A 41 3.07 8.08 12.24
CA LYS A 41 3.23 9.54 12.39
C LYS A 41 2.44 10.32 11.35
N LEU A 42 2.25 9.74 10.16
CA LEU A 42 1.32 10.28 9.18
C LEU A 42 -0.09 10.16 9.78
N LYS A 43 -0.75 11.30 9.97
CA LYS A 43 -2.12 11.41 10.50
C LYS A 43 -3.15 10.99 9.44
N LEU A 44 -2.95 9.82 8.82
CA LEU A 44 -3.90 9.22 7.90
C LEU A 44 -5.19 8.94 8.65
N SER A 45 -6.31 9.34 8.06
CA SER A 45 -7.64 9.21 8.61
C SER A 45 -8.57 8.49 7.65
N LEU A 46 -9.67 7.95 8.17
CA LEU A 46 -10.72 7.37 7.36
C LEU A 46 -11.23 8.38 6.32
N GLY A 47 -11.50 7.92 5.10
CA GLY A 47 -11.96 8.74 3.98
C GLY A 47 -10.88 9.60 3.31
N MET A 48 -9.63 9.54 3.76
CA MET A 48 -8.56 10.37 3.20
C MET A 48 -8.17 9.92 1.79
N LYS A 49 -7.94 10.90 0.90
CA LYS A 49 -7.37 10.68 -0.43
C LYS A 49 -5.85 10.77 -0.36
N VAL A 50 -5.15 9.72 -0.80
CA VAL A 50 -3.69 9.62 -0.69
C VAL A 50 -3.05 9.47 -2.07
N ALA A 51 -2.10 10.35 -2.40
CA ALA A 51 -1.23 10.16 -3.57
C ALA A 51 0.02 9.37 -3.16
N ILE A 52 0.34 8.33 -3.92
CA ILE A 52 1.50 7.46 -3.72
C ILE A 52 2.40 7.62 -4.93
N VAL A 53 3.57 8.21 -4.71
CA VAL A 53 4.60 8.34 -5.75
C VAL A 53 5.49 7.10 -5.71
N GLY A 54 5.49 6.32 -6.78
CA GLY A 54 6.27 5.10 -6.90
C GLY A 54 5.46 3.91 -7.43
N CYS A 55 6.01 2.70 -7.31
CA CYS A 55 5.51 1.51 -8.01
C CYS A 55 4.20 0.90 -7.48
N GLY A 56 3.54 1.49 -6.47
CA GLY A 56 2.24 1.04 -5.97
C GLY A 56 2.20 -0.41 -5.46
N SER A 57 3.34 -0.98 -5.06
CA SER A 57 3.46 -2.36 -4.59
C SER A 57 4.15 -2.45 -3.23
N GLY A 58 3.85 -3.52 -2.48
CA GLY A 58 4.42 -3.77 -1.15
C GLY A 58 3.45 -3.59 0.02
N GLU A 59 3.92 -3.93 1.21
CA GLU A 59 3.13 -3.90 2.46
C GLU A 59 2.68 -2.48 2.86
N SER A 60 3.43 -1.44 2.46
CA SER A 60 3.08 -0.05 2.76
C SER A 60 1.73 0.38 2.19
N ILE A 61 1.36 -0.12 1.00
CA ILE A 61 0.08 0.20 0.35
C ILE A 61 -1.08 -0.40 1.16
N ASP A 62 -0.92 -1.64 1.63
CA ASP A 62 -1.91 -2.29 2.49
C ASP A 62 -2.07 -1.56 3.83
N LEU A 63 -0.96 -1.10 4.43
CA LEU A 63 -1.00 -0.30 5.64
C LEU A 63 -1.69 1.05 5.45
N ILE A 64 -1.52 1.70 4.29
CA ILE A 64 -2.24 2.94 3.94
C ILE A 64 -3.73 2.65 3.78
N TYR A 65 -4.09 1.62 3.01
CA TYR A 65 -5.48 1.24 2.78
C TYR A 65 -6.21 0.93 4.08
N LYS A 66 -5.59 0.17 4.99
CA LYS A 66 -6.13 -0.13 6.33
C LYS A 66 -6.40 1.12 7.17
N LYS A 67 -5.67 2.22 6.95
CA LYS A 67 -5.84 3.47 7.69
C LYS A 67 -6.90 4.39 7.09
N ILE A 68 -6.95 4.49 5.76
CA ILE A 68 -7.92 5.35 5.07
C ILE A 68 -9.30 4.69 4.94
N GLY A 69 -9.37 3.36 5.09
CA GLY A 69 -10.62 2.61 5.08
C GLY A 69 -11.28 2.56 3.70
N LYS A 70 -12.44 1.88 3.66
CA LYS A 70 -13.21 1.65 2.42
C LYS A 70 -13.72 2.92 1.73
N ASP A 71 -13.85 4.01 2.49
CA ASP A 71 -14.35 5.30 1.99
C ASP A 71 -13.19 6.22 1.55
N GLY A 72 -11.94 5.77 1.72
CA GLY A 72 -10.74 6.45 1.28
C GLY A 72 -10.27 5.96 -0.09
N ASP A 73 -9.59 6.85 -0.81
CA ASP A 73 -8.99 6.53 -2.11
C ASP A 73 -7.47 6.64 -2.02
N TYR A 74 -6.77 5.83 -2.82
CA TYR A 74 -5.36 6.07 -3.08
C TYR A 74 -5.08 6.05 -4.58
N TYR A 75 -4.12 6.88 -5.00
CA TYR A 75 -3.74 7.08 -6.39
C TYR A 75 -2.25 6.79 -6.51
N VAL A 76 -1.89 5.87 -7.39
CA VAL A 76 -0.47 5.54 -7.65
C VAL A 76 -0.02 6.31 -8.88
N TRP A 77 1.06 7.07 -8.75
CA TRP A 77 1.72 7.77 -9.84
C TRP A 77 3.04 7.06 -10.16
N ILE A 78 3.10 6.46 -11.35
CA ILE A 78 4.22 5.67 -11.89
C ILE A 78 4.85 6.44 -13.04
#